data_AF-A0A221K8E5-F1
#
_entry.id   AF-A0A221K8E5-F1
#
_cell.length_a   1.000
_cell.length_b   1.000
_cell.length_c   1.000
_cell.angle_alpha   90.00
_cell.angle_beta   90.00
_cell.angle_gamma   90.00
#
_symmetry.space_group_name_H-M   'P 1'
#
loop_
_entity.id
_entity.type
_entity.pdbx_description
1 polymer ?
#
loop_
_entity_poly.entity_id
_entity_poly.type
_entity_poly.pdbx_seq_one_letter_code
_entity_poly.pdbx_strand_id
1 'polypeptide(L)' 'MMNDFYLRAYLAGHSGQTMPRLVRRLIAGTELHRAWLLGAMGFFEQGGIRYGPANPYSVAADTPERT' A
#
# COMPACT_ATOMS: atom_id res chain seq x y z
N MET A 1 -6.65 6.22 -17.32
CA MET A 1 -5.34 5.63 -17.69
C MET A 1 -4.14 6.17 -16.89
N MET A 2 -4.32 6.88 -15.77
CA MET A 2 -3.21 7.23 -14.85
C MET A 2 -3.04 6.22 -13.69
N ASN A 3 -4.02 5.35 -13.44
CA ASN A 3 -4.07 4.53 -12.22
C ASN A 3 -3.13 3.33 -12.21
N ASP A 4 -2.82 2.73 -13.36
CA ASP A 4 -2.03 1.48 -13.41
C ASP A 4 -0.59 1.65 -12.95
N PHE A 5 0.05 2.77 -13.25
CA PHE A 5 1.43 3.04 -12.82
C PHE A 5 1.52 3.26 -11.30
N TYR A 6 0.58 4.01 -10.73
CA TYR A 6 0.51 4.21 -9.28
C TYR A 6 0.11 2.92 -8.55
N LEU A 7 -0.82 2.15 -9.12
CA LEU A 7 -1.21 0.84 -8.58
C LEU A 7 -0.03 -0.14 -8.57
N ARG A 8 0.77 -0.18 -9.65
CA ARG A 8 1.99 -1.00 -9.68
C ARG A 8 3.01 -0.58 -8.63
N ALA A 9 3.21 0.72 -8.43
CA ALA A 9 4.10 1.22 -7.39
C ALA A 9 3.57 0.86 -5.99
N TYR A 10 2.27 1.02 -5.77
CA TYR A 10 1.58 0.59 -4.55
C TYR A 10 1.78 -0.91 -4.27
N LEU A 11 1.53 -1.78 -5.25
CA LEU A 11 1.69 -3.22 -5.11
C LEU A 11 3.16 -3.61 -4.87
N ALA A 12 4.11 -2.94 -5.51
CA ALA A 12 5.54 -3.16 -5.26
C ALA A 12 5.90 -2.82 -3.80
N GLY A 13 5.38 -1.71 -3.27
CA GLY A 13 5.54 -1.37 -1.84
C GLY A 13 4.88 -2.41 -0.93
N HIS A 14 3.63 -2.79 -1.23
CA HIS A 14 2.84 -3.73 -0.43
C HIS A 14 3.46 -5.13 -0.36
N SER A 15 4.03 -5.61 -1.47
CA SER A 15 4.74 -6.90 -1.53
C SER A 15 6.08 -6.92 -0.78
N GLY A 16 6.51 -5.80 -0.21
CA GLY A 16 7.81 -5.68 0.46
C GLY A 16 8.99 -5.65 -0.50
N GLN A 17 8.78 -5.36 -1.80
CA GLN A 17 9.89 -5.21 -2.72
C GLN A 17 10.71 -3.96 -2.36
N THR A 18 11.96 -4.22 -1.94
CA THR A 18 12.92 -3.18 -1.60
C THR A 18 13.33 -2.43 -2.85
N MET A 19 12.85 -1.18 -2.98
CA MET A 19 13.21 -0.33 -4.10
C MET A 19 14.71 0.01 -4.05
N PRO A 20 15.47 -0.15 -5.15
CA PRO A 20 16.88 0.20 -5.18
C PRO A 20 17.08 1.68 -4.79
N ARG A 21 18.13 1.96 -4.01
CA ARG A 21 18.42 3.33 -3.49
C ARG A 21 18.41 4.40 -4.57
N LEU A 22 18.90 4.09 -5.77
CA LEU A 22 18.94 5.02 -6.91
C LEU A 22 17.53 5.36 -7.40
N VAL A 23 16.68 4.35 -7.58
CA VAL A 23 15.29 4.54 -8.01
C VAL A 23 14.54 5.36 -6.97
N ARG A 24 14.70 5.02 -5.67
CA ARG A 24 14.06 5.76 -4.58
C ARG A 24 14.47 7.25 -4.56
N ARG A 25 15.73 7.59 -4.86
CA ARG A 25 16.17 8.99 -4.99
C ARG A 25 15.56 9.69 -6.20
N LEU A 26 15.45 9.00 -7.34
CA LEU A 26 14.89 9.59 -8.57
C LEU A 26 13.40 9.91 -8.44
N ILE A 27 12.65 9.05 -7.76
CA ILE A 27 11.20 9.23 -7.61
C ILE A 27 10.82 9.98 -6.32
N ALA A 28 11.79 10.30 -5.45
CA ALA A 28 11.55 10.96 -4.18
C ALA A 28 10.74 12.25 -4.37
N GLY A 29 9.66 12.39 -3.60
CA GLY A 29 8.78 13.56 -3.68
C GLY A 29 7.72 13.52 -4.78
N THR A 30 7.76 12.54 -5.69
CA THR A 30 6.72 12.36 -6.72
C THR A 30 5.52 11.54 -6.21
N GLU A 31 4.39 11.59 -6.92
CA GLU A 31 3.21 10.75 -6.65
C GLU A 31 3.52 9.25 -6.72
N LEU A 32 4.51 8.84 -7.53
CA LEU A 32 4.94 7.45 -7.61
C LEU A 32 5.60 6.98 -6.30
N HIS A 33 6.42 7.83 -5.69
CA HIS A 33 7.02 7.54 -4.38
C HIS A 33 5.97 7.52 -3.28
N ARG A 34 4.98 8.42 -3.33
CA ARG A 34 3.85 8.41 -2.40
C ARG A 34 3.04 7.11 -2.50
N ALA A 35 2.71 6.68 -3.71
CA ALA A 35 1.99 5.42 -3.95
C ALA A 35 2.77 4.20 -3.43
N TRP A 36 4.08 4.10 -3.73
CA TRP A 36 4.93 3.04 -3.21
C TRP A 36 5.02 3.06 -1.68
N LEU A 37 5.19 4.24 -1.07
CA LEU A 37 5.29 4.40 0.38
C LEU A 37 3.97 4.03 1.07
N LEU A 38 2.82 4.41 0.51
CA LEU A 38 1.50 4.01 1.03
C LEU A 38 1.34 2.49 1.03
N GLY A 39 1.71 1.82 -0.07
CA GLY A 39 1.70 0.35 -0.15
C GLY A 39 2.64 -0.30 0.86
N ALA A 40 3.87 0.19 0.97
CA ALA A 40 4.87 -0.31 1.93
C ALA A 40 4.46 -0.12 3.40
N MET A 41 3.71 0.95 3.69
CA MET A 41 3.14 1.19 5.02
C MET A 41 1.80 0.46 5.23
N GLY A 42 1.24 -0.20 4.21
CA GLY A 42 -0.05 -0.90 4.31
C GLY A 42 -1.26 0.02 4.44
N PHE A 43 -1.18 1.24 3.91
CA PHE A 43 -2.34 2.14 3.86
C PHE A 43 -3.25 1.80 2.67
N PHE A 44 -4.52 1.55 2.92
CA PHE A 44 -5.51 1.34 1.85
C PHE A 44 -6.90 1.80 2.27
N GLU A 45 -7.76 2.09 1.29
CA GLU A 45 -9.15 2.46 1.54
C GLU A 45 -10.08 1.38 0.98
N GLN A 46 -11.01 0.91 1.81
CA GLN A 46 -12.04 -0.05 1.41
C GLN A 46 -13.38 0.39 2.00
N GLY A 47 -14.41 0.49 1.15
CA GLY A 47 -15.75 0.90 1.59
C GLY A 47 -15.80 2.29 2.26
N GLY A 48 -14.89 3.20 1.91
CA GLY A 48 -14.76 4.53 2.52
C GLY A 48 -14.01 4.53 3.87
N ILE A 49 -13.52 3.38 4.33
CA ILE A 49 -12.73 3.26 5.55
C ILE A 49 -11.25 3.20 5.18
N ARG A 50 -10.44 4.05 5.82
CA ARG A 50 -8.98 4.09 5.64
C ARG A 50 -8.31 3.19 6.67
N TYR A 51 -7.61 2.18 6.17
CA TYR A 51 -6.80 1.24 6.93
C TYR A 51 -5.33 1.63 6.80
N GLY A 52 -4.55 1.34 7.84
CA GLY A 52 -3.12 1.62 7.92
C GLY A 52 -2.55 1.11 9.24
N PRO A 53 -1.27 1.38 9.56
CA PRO A 53 -0.64 0.90 10.79
C PRO A 53 -1.36 1.36 12.07
N ALA A 54 -1.98 2.54 12.03
CA ALA A 54 -2.75 3.11 13.14
C ALA A 54 -4.21 2.63 13.18
N ASN A 55 -4.74 2.09 12.07
CA ASN A 55 -6.06 1.49 11.97
C ASN A 55 -5.93 0.15 11.24
N PRO A 56 -5.36 -0.86 11.91
CA PRO A 56 -5.06 -2.14 11.28
C PRO A 56 -6.36 -2.81 10.84
N TYR A 57 -6.28 -3.55 9.73
CA TYR A 57 -7.39 -4.38 9.31
C TYR A 57 -7.67 -5.41 10.40
N SER A 58 -8.93 -5.51 10.85
CA SER A 58 -9.34 -6.49 11.85
C SER A 58 -9.41 -7.88 11.20
N VAL A 59 -8.25 -8.52 11.03
CA VAL A 59 -8.18 -9.92 10.55
C VAL A 59 -8.93 -10.87 11.51
N ALA A 60 -9.21 -10.43 12.73
CA ALA A 60 -9.88 -11.21 13.78
C ALA A 60 -11.41 -11.15 13.77
N ALA A 61 -12.05 -10.22 13.05
CA ALA A 61 -13.51 -10.04 13.17
C ALA A 61 -14.35 -10.91 12.23
N ASP A 62 -13.70 -11.57 11.26
CA ASP A 62 -14.39 -12.33 10.21
C ASP A 62 -13.78 -13.72 10.05
N THR A 63 -13.49 -14.38 11.18
CA THR A 63 -13.50 -15.84 11.17
C THR A 63 -14.98 -16.22 11.13
N PRO A 64 -15.56 -16.63 9.99
CA PRO A 64 -16.85 -17.27 10.05
C PRO A 64 -16.64 -18.46 10.97
N GLU A 65 -17.37 -18.48 12.08
CA GLU A 65 -17.45 -19.66 12.94
C GLU A 65 -17.80 -20.84 12.02
N ARG A 66 -16.79 -21.65 11.70
CA ARG A 66 -16.98 -22.90 10.98
C ARG A 66 -17.79 -23.76 11.93
N THR A 67 -19.07 -23.84 11.61
CA THR A 67 -20.07 -24.74 12.19
C THR A 67 -19.63 -26.18 12.03
#